data_AF-A0A832CZV5-F1
#
_entry.id   AF-A0A832CZV5-F1
#
_cell.length_a   1.000
_cell.length_b   1.000
_cell.length_c   1.000
_cell.angle_alpha   90.00
_cell.angle_beta   90.00
_cell.angle_gamma   90.00
#
_symmetry.space_group_name_H-M   'P 1'
#
loop_
_entity.id
_entity.type
_entity.pdbx_description
1 polymer ?
#
loop_
_entity_poly.entity_id
_entity_poly.type
_entity_poly.pdbx_seq_one_letter_code
_entity_poly.pdbx_strand_id
1 'polypeptide(L)'
;MEGFNKISWAEKHMKVLAKIREEMEREKPLEGLKVGMALHVEAKTAVLVKTLISGGAEVAITACNPMSTQDDVADALRSLGIKCYAKRGMSVEEYYTAIQKVA
;
A
#
# COMPACT_ATOMS: atom_id res chain seq x y z
N MET A 1 5.42 -0.50 -15.72
CA MET A 1 6.28 -1.66 -15.39
C MET A 1 7.29 -1.36 -14.26
N GLU A 2 7.87 -0.16 -14.18
CA GLU A 2 8.91 0.16 -13.20
C GLU A 2 8.49 -0.04 -11.72
N GLY A 3 7.29 0.40 -11.34
CA GLY A 3 6.78 0.21 -9.97
C GLY A 3 6.68 -1.26 -9.57
N PHE A 4 6.22 -2.15 -10.46
CA PHE A 4 6.19 -3.60 -10.20
C PHE A 4 7.58 -4.17 -9.94
N ASN A 5 8.59 -3.72 -10.70
CA ASN A 5 9.97 -4.15 -10.49
C ASN A 5 10.50 -3.67 -9.14
N LYS A 6 10.22 -2.43 -8.73
CA LYS A 6 10.59 -1.90 -7.41
C LYS A 6 9.91 -2.69 -6.28
N ILE A 7 8.61 -2.98 -6.41
CA ILE A 7 7.86 -3.78 -5.44
C ILE A 7 8.43 -5.19 -5.34
N SER A 8 8.69 -5.86 -6.47
CA SER A 8 9.27 -7.20 -6.51
C SER A 8 10.67 -7.24 -5.89
N TRP A 9 11.48 -6.22 -6.17
CA TRP A 9 12.80 -6.08 -5.54
C TRP A 9 12.67 -5.91 -4.02
N ALA A 10 11.80 -5.02 -3.55
CA ALA A 10 11.57 -4.82 -2.12
C ALA A 10 11.07 -6.10 -1.44
N GLU A 11 10.14 -6.81 -2.06
CA GLU A 11 9.59 -8.08 -1.58
C GLU A 11 10.67 -9.15 -1.34
N LYS A 12 11.65 -9.25 -2.26
CA LYS A 12 12.80 -10.17 -2.11
C LYS A 12 13.75 -9.80 -0.96
N HIS A 13 13.75 -8.55 -0.52
CA HIS A 13 14.67 -8.04 0.51
C HIS A 13 14.00 -7.82 1.88
N MET A 14 12.67 -7.84 1.96
CA MET A 14 11.90 -7.69 3.20
C MET A 14 11.58 -9.04 3.86
N LYS A 15 12.62 -9.81 4.21
CA LYS A 15 12.49 -11.22 4.68
C LYS A 15 11.58 -11.40 5.90
N VAL A 16 11.60 -10.47 6.85
CA VAL A 16 10.73 -10.53 8.04
C VAL A 16 9.26 -10.42 7.63
N LEU A 17 8.94 -9.49 6.74
CA LEU A 17 7.59 -9.28 6.27
C LEU A 17 7.11 -10.42 5.36
N ALA A 18 8.02 -11.07 4.63
CA ALA A 18 7.73 -12.28 3.88
C ALA A 18 7.27 -13.42 4.81
N LYS A 19 8.00 -13.66 5.92
CA LYS A 19 7.61 -14.66 6.92
C LYS A 19 6.25 -14.32 7.57
N ILE A 20 6.05 -13.07 7.96
CA ILE A 20 4.76 -12.63 8.52
C ILE A 20 3.64 -12.86 7.51
N ARG A 21 3.87 -12.60 6.22
CA ARG A 21 2.85 -12.81 5.18
C ARG A 21 2.46 -14.27 5.03
N GLU A 22 3.39 -15.22 5.14
CA GLU A 22 3.08 -16.65 5.13
C GLU A 22 2.12 -17.03 6.27
N GLU A 23 2.33 -16.45 7.46
CA GLU A 23 1.44 -16.64 8.61
C GLU A 23 0.08 -15.95 8.39
N MET A 24 0.08 -14.72 7.88
CA MET A 24 -1.12 -13.95 7.55
C MET A 24 -2.00 -14.65 6.50
N GLU A 25 -1.39 -15.24 5.46
CA GLU A 25 -2.11 -15.95 4.40
C GLU A 25 -2.78 -17.24 4.91
N ARG A 26 -2.11 -17.95 5.81
CA ARG A 26 -2.64 -19.18 6.42
C ARG A 26 -3.78 -18.90 7.39
N GLU A 27 -3.61 -17.89 8.25
CA GLU A 27 -4.50 -17.65 9.39
C GLU A 27 -5.59 -16.61 9.09
N LYS A 28 -5.39 -15.76 8.07
CA LYS A 28 -6.26 -14.65 7.69
C LYS A 28 -6.81 -13.85 8.89
N PRO A 29 -5.94 -13.38 9.81
CA PRO A 29 -6.39 -12.79 11.07
C PRO A 29 -7.10 -11.43 10.89
N LEU A 30 -7.04 -10.84 9.69
CA LEU A 30 -7.68 -9.57 9.37
C LEU A 30 -8.91 -9.74 8.48
N GLU A 31 -9.42 -10.96 8.30
CA GLU A 31 -10.62 -11.22 7.52
C GLU A 31 -11.81 -10.39 8.04
N GLY A 32 -12.48 -9.69 7.11
CA GLY A 32 -13.60 -8.79 7.42
C GLY A 32 -13.20 -7.40 7.94
N LEU A 33 -11.91 -7.16 8.21
CA LEU A 33 -11.43 -5.84 8.62
C LEU A 33 -11.13 -4.95 7.42
N LYS A 34 -11.41 -3.65 7.58
CA LYS A 34 -11.04 -2.59 6.65
C LYS A 34 -9.90 -1.79 7.24
N VAL A 35 -8.83 -1.61 6.46
CA VAL A 35 -7.62 -0.90 6.91
C VAL A 35 -7.39 0.32 6.02
N GLY A 36 -7.62 1.49 6.62
CA GLY A 36 -7.23 2.79 6.07
C GLY A 36 -5.78 3.11 6.40
N MET A 37 -5.00 3.52 5.40
CA MET A 37 -3.58 3.84 5.57
C MET A 37 -3.25 5.23 5.04
N ALA A 38 -2.60 6.05 5.86
CA ALA A 38 -1.91 7.27 5.43
C ALA A 38 -0.42 7.13 5.74
N LEU A 39 0.38 6.73 4.75
CA LEU A 39 1.82 6.46 4.87
C LEU A 39 2.55 6.87 3.59
N HIS A 40 3.88 6.97 3.61
CA HIS A 40 4.65 7.18 2.38
C HIS A 40 4.36 6.05 1.38
N VAL A 41 3.91 6.39 0.17
CA VAL A 41 3.59 5.40 -0.87
C VAL A 41 4.83 5.12 -1.70
N GLU A 42 5.48 4.01 -1.39
CA GLU A 42 6.73 3.54 -1.98
C GLU A 42 6.79 2.01 -1.95
N ALA A 43 7.80 1.42 -2.59
CA ALA A 43 7.86 -0.02 -2.81
C ALA A 43 7.70 -0.86 -1.53
N LYS A 44 8.36 -0.48 -0.43
CA LYS A 44 8.26 -1.20 0.85
C LYS A 44 6.86 -1.11 1.48
N THR A 45 6.18 0.02 1.32
CA THR A 45 4.79 0.19 1.78
C THR A 45 3.83 -0.66 0.94
N ALA A 46 4.07 -0.78 -0.37
CA ALA A 46 3.30 -1.69 -1.21
C ALA A 46 3.46 -3.16 -0.77
N VAL A 47 4.64 -3.58 -0.32
CA VAL A 47 4.83 -4.92 0.27
C VAL A 47 3.99 -5.07 1.56
N LEU A 48 3.98 -4.05 2.43
CA LEU A 48 3.12 -4.03 3.63
C LEU A 48 1.63 -4.15 3.26
N VAL A 49 1.16 -3.38 2.28
CA VAL A 49 -0.22 -3.46 1.78
C VAL A 49 -0.55 -4.88 1.31
N LYS A 50 0.32 -5.51 0.50
CA LYS A 50 0.15 -6.90 0.06
C LYS A 50 0.06 -7.85 1.25
N THR A 51 0.88 -7.68 2.28
CA THR A 51 0.87 -8.52 3.48
C THR A 51 -0.44 -8.39 4.27
N LEU A 52 -0.98 -7.19 4.42
CA LEU A 52 -2.27 -6.98 5.08
C LEU A 52 -3.43 -7.59 4.29
N ILE A 53 -3.41 -7.46 2.95
CA ILE A 53 -4.39 -8.11 2.06
C ILE A 53 -4.30 -9.64 2.16
N SER A 54 -3.09 -10.22 2.18
CA SER A 54 -2.91 -11.66 2.42
C SER A 54 -3.52 -12.11 3.75
N GLY A 55 -3.51 -11.22 4.76
CA GLY A 55 -4.20 -11.43 6.03
C GLY A 55 -5.73 -11.36 5.98
N GLY A 56 -6.34 -11.11 4.83
CA GLY A 56 -7.80 -11.02 4.65
C GLY A 56 -8.38 -9.60 4.74
N ALA A 57 -7.55 -8.57 4.93
CA ALA A 57 -8.03 -7.20 5.05
C ALA A 57 -8.44 -6.59 3.69
N GLU A 58 -9.48 -5.74 3.70
CA GLU A 58 -9.69 -4.75 2.64
C GLU A 58 -8.83 -3.51 2.92
N VAL A 59 -7.88 -3.18 2.05
CA VAL A 59 -6.92 -2.09 2.28
C VAL A 59 -7.14 -0.92 1.32
N ALA A 60 -7.15 0.30 1.88
CA ALA A 60 -7.10 1.54 1.12
C ALA A 60 -5.93 2.41 1.63
N ILE A 61 -5.20 3.07 0.73
CA ILE A 61 -3.98 3.80 1.05
C ILE A 61 -3.88 5.16 0.37
N THR A 62 -3.38 6.14 1.11
CA THR A 62 -2.95 7.46 0.64
C THR A 62 -1.58 7.85 1.21
N ALA A 63 -1.04 8.96 0.74
CA ALA A 63 0.19 9.53 1.26
C ALA A 63 -0.02 10.22 2.61
N CYS A 64 0.97 10.13 3.53
CA CYS A 64 1.05 11.00 4.72
C CYS A 64 1.89 12.28 4.51
N ASN A 65 2.44 12.44 3.31
CA ASN A 65 3.17 13.63 2.88
C ASN A 65 2.96 13.82 1.36
N PRO A 66 2.48 14.99 0.89
CA PRO A 66 2.18 15.25 -0.52
C PRO A 66 3.34 15.00 -1.49
N MET A 67 4.59 15.12 -1.04
CA MET A 67 5.79 15.01 -1.89
C MET A 67 6.45 13.63 -1.86
N SER A 68 5.97 12.73 -1.01
CA SER A 68 6.67 11.47 -0.72
C SER A 68 6.32 10.30 -1.64
N THR A 69 5.22 10.42 -2.38
CA THR A 69 4.74 9.35 -3.26
C THR A 69 5.75 9.04 -4.37
N GLN A 70 5.98 7.75 -4.59
CA GLN A 70 6.54 7.21 -5.84
C GLN A 70 5.37 6.84 -6.74
N ASP A 71 5.09 7.67 -7.75
CA ASP A 71 3.87 7.53 -8.56
C ASP A 71 3.80 6.19 -9.32
N ASP A 72 4.95 5.68 -9.75
CA ASP A 72 5.01 4.37 -10.42
C ASP A 72 4.61 3.21 -9.48
N VAL A 73 4.90 3.31 -8.19
CA VAL A 73 4.43 2.37 -7.16
C VAL A 73 2.92 2.56 -6.91
N ALA A 74 2.45 3.80 -6.82
CA ALA A 74 1.02 4.09 -6.66
C ALA A 74 0.20 3.52 -7.83
N ASP A 75 0.69 3.66 -9.06
CA ASP A 75 0.07 3.10 -10.27
C ASP A 75 0.12 1.57 -10.31
N ALA A 76 1.21 0.97 -9.82
CA ALA A 76 1.30 -0.49 -9.68
C ALA A 76 0.26 -1.01 -8.67
N LEU A 77 0.06 -0.33 -7.54
CA LEU A 77 -1.00 -0.67 -6.58
C LEU A 77 -2.40 -0.58 -7.21
N ARG A 78 -2.70 0.51 -7.94
CA ARG A 78 -3.98 0.67 -8.65
C ARG A 78 -4.21 -0.43 -9.69
N SER A 79 -3.16 -0.80 -10.42
CA SER A 79 -3.21 -1.86 -11.43
C SER A 79 -3.49 -3.25 -10.82
N LEU A 80 -3.18 -3.44 -9.54
CA LEU A 80 -3.54 -4.63 -8.76
C LEU A 80 -4.96 -4.57 -8.16
N GLY A 81 -5.74 -3.53 -8.48
CA GLY A 81 -7.09 -3.32 -7.93
C GLY A 81 -7.09 -2.74 -6.51
N ILE A 82 -5.95 -2.31 -5.98
CA ILE A 82 -5.84 -1.74 -4.63
C ILE A 82 -6.26 -0.27 -4.67
N LYS A 83 -7.10 0.15 -3.71
CA LYS A 83 -7.56 1.53 -3.56
C LYS A 83 -6.41 2.44 -3.11
N CYS A 84 -5.68 3.02 -4.07
CA CYS A 84 -4.59 3.95 -3.82
C CYS A 84 -4.92 5.37 -4.30
N TYR A 85 -5.01 6.31 -3.37
CA TYR A 85 -5.36 7.72 -3.61
C TYR A 85 -4.16 8.68 -3.53
N ALA A 86 -2.94 8.15 -3.46
CA ALA A 86 -1.72 8.94 -3.38
C ALA A 86 -1.21 9.38 -4.75
N LYS A 87 -0.76 10.63 -4.86
CA LYS A 87 0.01 11.15 -6.00
C LYS A 87 1.13 12.04 -5.46
N ARG A 88 2.25 12.16 -6.17
CA ARG A 88 3.31 13.11 -5.81
C ARG A 88 2.90 14.53 -6.21
N GLY A 89 3.15 15.49 -5.33
CA GLY A 89 2.84 16.89 -5.58
C GLY A 89 1.36 17.23 -5.48
N MET A 90 0.59 16.50 -4.66
CA MET A 90 -0.81 16.83 -4.40
C MET A 90 -0.94 18.24 -3.81
N SER A 91 -1.99 18.95 -4.21
CA SER A 91 -2.43 20.14 -3.53
C SER A 91 -2.89 19.82 -2.10
N VAL A 92 -3.04 20.84 -1.26
CA VAL A 92 -3.57 20.68 0.10
C VAL A 92 -4.96 20.04 0.07
N GLU A 93 -5.82 20.47 -0.86
CA GLU A 93 -7.17 19.95 -1.03
C GLU A 93 -7.18 18.48 -1.49
N GLU A 94 -6.37 18.14 -2.49
CA GLU A 94 -6.22 16.77 -2.98
C GLU A 94 -5.73 15.84 -1.87
N TYR A 95 -4.74 16.28 -1.09
CA TYR A 95 -4.16 15.54 0.02
C TYR A 95 -5.20 15.21 1.10
N TYR A 96 -5.96 16.20 1.57
CA TYR A 96 -6.98 15.97 2.60
C TYR A 96 -8.19 15.18 2.08
N THR A 97 -8.58 15.39 0.82
CA THR A 97 -9.60 14.57 0.16
C THR A 97 -9.15 13.10 0.09
N ALA A 98 -7.88 12.86 -0.20
CA ALA A 98 -7.32 11.51 -0.23
C ALA A 98 -7.25 10.86 1.17
N ILE A 99 -7.00 11.63 2.23
CA ILE A 99 -7.10 11.17 3.62
C ILE A 99 -8.54 10.75 3.96
N GLN A 100 -9.53 11.57 3.61
CA GLN A 100 -10.94 11.24 3.86
C GLN A 100 -11.39 9.97 3.14
N LYS A 101 -10.85 9.69 1.94
CA LYS A 101 -11.17 8.48 1.17
C LYS A 101 -10.66 7.17 1.78
N VAL A 102 -9.70 7.23 2.71
CA VAL A 102 -9.16 6.06 3.41
C VAL A 102 -9.61 5.96 4.86
N ALA A 103 -10.35 6.96 5.37
CA ALA A 103 -10.86 6.99 6.74
C ALA A 103 -12.04 6.03 6.95
#